data_AF-A0A921I4F6-F1
#
_entry.id   AF-A0A921I4F6-F1
#
_cell.length_a   1.000
_cell.length_b   1.000
_cell.length_c   1.000
_cell.angle_alpha   90.00
_cell.angle_beta   90.00
_cell.angle_gamma   90.00
#
_symmetry.space_group_name_H-M   'P 1'
#
loop_
_entity.id
_entity.type
_entity.pdbx_description
1 polymer ?
#
loop_
_entity_poly.entity_id
_entity_poly.type
_entity_poly.pdbx_seq_one_letter_code
_entity_poly.pdbx_strand_id
1 'polypeptide(L)'
;MADFFDEFGKKVADVASDLSKKAGDTMEVQKLKSEIRFLKRGNQRDFEDIGKAVYEKFTKNEIQDMDMIALCEAIEKRDEQIEKYEEQIVRIKEEL
;
A
#
# COMPACT_ATOMS: atom_id res chain seq x y z
N MET A 1 38.23 15.39 10.88
CA MET A 1 36.87 15.23 11.44
C MET A 1 36.28 16.55 11.94
N ALA A 2 37.07 17.64 12.05
CA ALA A 2 36.57 19.00 12.29
C ALA A 2 35.95 19.64 11.02
N ASP A 3 36.47 19.30 9.84
CA ASP A 3 36.03 19.93 8.57
C ASP A 3 34.56 19.68 8.23
N PHE A 4 34.00 18.51 8.60
CA PHE A 4 32.61 18.19 8.31
C PHE A 4 31.62 19.05 9.13
N PHE A 5 31.92 19.32 10.39
CA PHE A 5 31.05 20.15 11.26
C PHE A 5 31.21 21.64 11.00
N ASP A 6 32.41 22.11 10.65
CA ASP A 6 32.66 23.50 10.26
C ASP A 6 32.00 23.84 8.91
N GLU A 7 32.03 22.90 7.96
CA GLU A 7 31.34 23.06 6.67
C GLU A 7 29.82 23.01 6.84
N PHE A 8 29.31 22.20 7.78
CA PHE A 8 27.90 22.15 8.11
C PHE A 8 27.42 23.41 8.84
N GLY A 9 28.22 23.93 9.77
CA GLY A 9 27.92 25.17 10.51
C GLY A 9 27.85 26.40 9.59
N LYS A 10 28.76 26.50 8.60
CA LYS A 10 28.72 27.55 7.58
C LYS A 10 27.50 27.40 6.65
N LYS A 11 27.16 26.17 6.24
CA LYS A 11 25.96 25.90 5.43
C LYS A 11 24.66 26.29 6.14
N VAL A 12 24.56 26.10 7.45
CA VAL A 12 23.36 26.49 8.22
C VAL A 12 23.24 28.00 8.39
N ALA A 13 24.35 28.73 8.52
CA ALA A 13 24.34 30.19 8.61
C ALA A 13 23.79 30.85 7.31
N ASP A 14 24.07 30.25 6.15
CA ASP A 14 23.52 30.70 4.85
C ASP A 14 22.00 30.42 4.69
N VAL A 15 21.41 29.54 5.49
CA VAL A 15 19.96 29.23 5.43
C VAL A 15 19.10 30.39 5.97
N ALA A 16 19.67 31.29 6.77
CA ALA A 16 18.94 32.44 7.29
C ALA A 16 18.72 33.55 6.24
N SER A 17 19.54 33.63 5.18
CA SER A 17 19.42 34.66 4.13
C SER A 17 18.55 34.27 2.93
N ASP A 18 18.30 32.98 2.70
CA ASP A 18 17.67 32.47 1.47
C ASP A 18 16.16 32.23 1.57
N LEU A 19 15.44 33.10 2.31
CA LEU A 19 13.97 33.18 2.33
C LEU A 19 13.36 33.62 0.96
N SER A 20 14.10 33.45 -0.14
CA SER A 20 13.74 33.79 -1.52
C SER A 20 13.57 32.55 -2.44
N LYS A 21 14.03 31.34 -2.04
CA LYS A 21 14.02 30.11 -2.89
C LYS A 21 12.74 29.26 -2.84
N LYS A 22 11.62 29.82 -2.41
CA LYS A 22 10.37 29.07 -2.15
C LYS A 22 9.74 28.38 -3.37
N ALA A 23 10.19 28.67 -4.61
CA ALA A 23 9.64 28.08 -5.84
C ALA A 23 10.34 26.77 -6.26
N GLY A 24 11.66 26.62 -6.07
CA GLY A 24 12.44 25.45 -6.51
C GLY A 24 12.24 24.21 -5.63
N ASP A 25 12.19 24.41 -4.32
CA ASP A 25 12.02 23.34 -3.32
C ASP A 25 10.69 22.60 -3.45
N THR A 26 9.68 23.21 -4.09
CA THR A 26 8.39 22.56 -4.29
C THR A 26 8.46 21.44 -5.32
N MET A 27 9.25 21.58 -6.39
CA MET A 27 9.31 20.58 -7.46
C MET A 27 10.02 19.29 -7.00
N GLU A 28 11.14 19.43 -6.28
CA GLU A 28 11.85 18.28 -5.72
C GLU A 28 10.99 17.55 -4.68
N VAL A 29 10.29 18.29 -3.82
CA VAL A 29 9.34 17.72 -2.86
C VAL A 29 8.20 17.00 -3.58
N GLN A 30 7.66 17.55 -4.67
CA GLN A 30 6.61 16.86 -5.45
C GLN A 30 7.13 15.59 -6.12
N LYS A 31 8.37 15.59 -6.63
CA LYS A 31 9.01 14.40 -7.20
C LYS A 31 9.15 13.30 -6.15
N LEU A 32 9.69 13.63 -4.97
CA LEU A 32 9.81 12.68 -3.85
C LEU A 32 8.44 12.16 -3.40
N LYS A 33 7.41 13.02 -3.30
CA LYS A 33 6.04 12.59 -3.00
C LYS A 33 5.47 11.66 -4.06
N SER A 34 5.78 11.89 -5.34
CA SER A 34 5.37 11.00 -6.43
C SER A 34 6.02 9.62 -6.29
N GLU A 35 7.32 9.58 -6.01
CA GLU A 35 8.07 8.34 -5.79
C GLU A 35 7.54 7.56 -4.59
N ILE A 36 7.29 8.24 -3.46
CA ILE A 36 6.67 7.62 -2.28
C ILE A 36 5.31 7.01 -2.64
N ARG A 37 4.48 7.70 -3.43
CA ARG A 37 3.19 7.16 -3.87
C ARG A 37 3.35 5.96 -4.79
N PHE A 38 4.37 5.96 -5.67
CA PHE A 38 4.68 4.82 -6.52
C PHE A 38 5.09 3.60 -5.70
N LEU A 39 6.04 3.76 -4.78
CA LEU A 39 6.49 2.69 -3.88
C LEU A 39 5.36 2.14 -3.02
N LYS A 40 4.50 3.01 -2.44
CA LYS A 40 3.33 2.57 -1.67
C LYS A 40 2.35 1.73 -2.49
N ARG A 41 2.14 2.07 -3.77
CA ARG A 41 1.33 1.23 -4.68
C ARG A 41 2.02 -0.10 -5.01
N GLY A 42 3.35 -0.11 -5.08
CA GLY A 42 4.15 -1.34 -5.17
C GLY A 42 3.84 -2.26 -4.00
N ASN A 43 4.07 -1.77 -2.77
CA ASN A 43 3.81 -2.53 -1.56
C ASN A 43 2.35 -3.02 -1.47
N GLN A 44 1.38 -2.20 -1.86
CA GLN A 44 -0.03 -2.59 -1.85
C GLN A 44 -0.29 -3.81 -2.75
N ARG A 45 0.27 -3.81 -3.96
CA ARG A 45 0.15 -4.97 -4.88
C ARG A 45 0.85 -6.20 -4.31
N ASP A 46 2.04 -6.02 -3.73
CA ASP A 46 2.77 -7.14 -3.12
C ASP A 46 1.98 -7.74 -1.95
N PHE A 47 1.32 -6.92 -1.12
CA PHE A 47 0.43 -7.41 -0.07
C PHE A 47 -0.78 -8.15 -0.61
N GLU A 48 -1.39 -7.67 -1.69
CA GLU A 48 -2.49 -8.37 -2.36
C GLU A 48 -2.04 -9.74 -2.90
N ASP A 49 -0.87 -9.80 -3.53
CA ASP A 49 -0.33 -11.05 -4.08
C ASP A 49 0.10 -12.02 -2.98
N ILE A 50 0.64 -11.53 -1.85
CA ILE A 50 0.86 -12.33 -0.64
C ILE A 50 -0.46 -12.90 -0.14
N GLY A 51 -1.50 -12.07 -0.01
CA GLY A 51 -2.83 -12.50 0.44
C GLY A 51 -3.41 -13.60 -0.45
N LYS A 52 -3.31 -13.44 -1.77
CA LYS A 52 -3.72 -14.48 -2.75
C LYS A 52 -2.93 -15.76 -2.57
N ALA A 53 -1.60 -15.69 -2.48
CA ALA A 53 -0.76 -16.87 -2.30
C ALA A 53 -1.05 -17.61 -0.99
N VAL A 54 -1.36 -16.88 0.08
CA VAL A 54 -1.82 -17.46 1.36
C VAL A 54 -3.17 -18.14 1.16
N TYR A 55 -4.14 -17.47 0.54
CA TYR A 55 -5.46 -18.06 0.30
C TYR A 55 -5.40 -19.32 -0.60
N GLU A 56 -4.56 -19.33 -1.63
CA GLU A 56 -4.32 -20.52 -2.46
C GLU A 56 -3.72 -21.70 -1.68
N LYS A 57 -2.86 -21.43 -0.69
CA LYS A 57 -2.35 -22.47 0.19
C LYS A 57 -3.41 -22.96 1.17
N PHE A 58 -4.27 -22.05 1.65
CA PHE A 58 -5.42 -22.41 2.47
C PHE A 58 -6.35 -23.39 1.73
N THR A 59 -6.71 -23.13 0.47
CA THR A 59 -7.58 -24.03 -0.31
C THR A 59 -6.96 -25.40 -0.58
N LYS A 60 -5.63 -25.53 -0.47
CA LYS A 60 -4.89 -26.79 -0.57
C LYS A 60 -4.65 -27.48 0.77
N ASN A 61 -5.18 -26.92 1.87
CA ASN A 61 -4.90 -27.36 3.25
C ASN A 61 -3.40 -27.35 3.61
N GLU A 62 -2.63 -26.41 3.06
CA GLU A 62 -1.18 -26.29 3.26
C GLU A 62 -0.79 -25.29 4.37
N ILE A 63 -1.76 -24.70 5.06
CA ILE A 63 -1.54 -23.72 6.14
C ILE A 63 -1.87 -24.35 7.50
N GLN A 64 -0.99 -24.13 8.48
CA GLN A 64 -1.18 -24.56 9.88
C GLN A 64 -1.40 -23.39 10.84
N ASP A 65 -1.17 -22.16 10.38
CA ASP A 65 -1.35 -20.95 11.19
C ASP A 65 -2.84 -20.66 11.38
N MET A 66 -3.29 -20.74 12.64
CA MET A 66 -4.71 -20.59 13.01
C MET A 66 -5.26 -19.19 12.74
N ASP A 67 -4.43 -18.15 12.85
CA ASP A 67 -4.87 -16.77 12.59
C ASP A 67 -5.07 -16.57 11.09
N MET A 68 -4.18 -17.14 10.27
CA MET A 68 -4.33 -17.12 8.80
C MET A 68 -5.53 -17.93 8.34
N ILE A 69 -5.78 -19.10 8.94
CA ILE A 69 -6.96 -19.92 8.68
C ILE A 69 -8.24 -19.12 8.96
N ALA A 70 -8.34 -18.49 10.14
CA ALA A 70 -9.52 -17.72 10.52
C ALA A 70 -9.81 -16.55 9.54
N LEU A 71 -8.76 -15.89 9.05
CA LEU A 71 -8.90 -14.86 8.02
C LEU A 71 -9.38 -15.43 6.69
N CYS A 72 -8.85 -16.58 6.26
CA CYS A 72 -9.27 -17.24 5.02
C CYS A 72 -10.71 -17.74 5.09
N GLU A 73 -11.13 -18.36 6.21
CA GLU A 73 -12.53 -18.75 6.43
C GLU A 73 -13.49 -17.54 6.38
N ALA A 74 -13.05 -16.38 6.87
CA ALA A 74 -13.83 -15.16 6.76
C ALA A 74 -13.94 -14.63 5.32
N ILE A 75 -12.94 -14.88 4.47
CA ILE A 75 -13.00 -14.57 3.03
C ILE A 75 -13.99 -15.52 2.36
N GLU A 76 -13.86 -16.83 2.59
CA GLU A 76 -14.74 -17.87 2.03
C GLU A 76 -16.22 -17.59 2.34
N LYS A 77 -16.54 -17.24 3.59
CA LYS A 77 -17.91 -16.84 3.98
C LYS A 77 -18.44 -15.63 3.22
N ARG A 78 -17.58 -14.69 2.85
CA ARG A 78 -17.99 -13.51 2.05
C ARG A 78 -18.16 -13.89 0.59
N ASP A 79 -17.30 -14.73 0.04
CA ASP A 79 -17.42 -15.24 -1.33
C ASP A 79 -18.73 -16.00 -1.51
N GLU A 80 -19.10 -16.89 -0.57
CA GLU A 80 -20.40 -17.57 -0.58
C GLU A 80 -21.59 -16.59 -0.55
N GLN A 81 -21.48 -15.50 0.20
CA GLN A 81 -22.53 -14.47 0.27
C GLN A 81 -22.63 -13.69 -1.04
N ILE A 82 -21.49 -13.38 -1.66
CA ILE A 82 -21.43 -12.74 -2.97
C ILE A 82 -22.11 -13.63 -4.02
N GLU A 83 -21.77 -14.92 -4.09
CA GLU A 83 -22.38 -15.87 -5.01
C GLU A 83 -23.90 -15.94 -4.83
N LYS A 84 -24.39 -16.03 -3.58
CA LYS A 84 -25.83 -15.99 -3.29
C LYS A 84 -26.50 -14.70 -3.77
N TYR A 85 -25.83 -13.55 -3.69
CA TYR A 85 -26.37 -12.29 -4.19
C TYR A 85 -26.34 -12.23 -5.71
N GLU A 86 -25.28 -12.73 -6.34
CA GLU A 86 -25.17 -12.83 -7.80
C GLU A 86 -26.27 -13.74 -8.38
N GLU A 87 -26.53 -14.89 -7.77
CA GLU A 87 -27.64 -15.77 -8.15
C GLU A 87 -29.01 -15.07 -8.03
N GLN A 88 -29.24 -14.34 -6.94
CA GLN A 88 -30.48 -13.58 -6.75
C GLN A 88 -30.66 -12.51 -7.84
N ILE A 89 -29.58 -11.80 -8.20
CA ILE A 89 -29.60 -10.82 -9.28
C ILE A 89 -29.96 -11.48 -10.62
N VAL A 90 -29.42 -12.67 -10.92
CA VAL A 90 -29.75 -13.42 -12.14
C VAL A 90 -31.22 -13.80 -12.15
N ARG A 91 -31.76 -14.39 -11.07
CA ARG A 91 -33.17 -14.78 -10.98
C ARG A 91 -34.12 -13.59 -11.19
N ILE A 92 -33.85 -12.46 -10.55
CA ILE A 92 -34.66 -11.24 -10.73
C ILE A 92 -34.66 -10.78 -12.19
N LYS A 93 -33.52 -10.89 -12.89
CA LYS A 93 -33.42 -10.51 -14.30
C LYS A 93 -34.16 -11.46 -15.23
N GLU A 94 -34.26 -12.74 -14.90
CA GLU A 94 -34.99 -13.75 -15.68
C GLU A 94 -36.52 -13.63 -15.49
N GLU A 95 -36.97 -13.07 -14.37
CA GLU A 95 -38.37 -12.81 -14.05
C GLU A 95 -38.92 -11.49 -14.64
N LEU A 96 -38.06 -10.64 -15.23
CA LEU A 96 -38.39 -9.37 -15.90
C LEU A 96 -38.61 -9.53 -17.40
#